data_AF-A0A960XLW3-F1
#
_entry.id   AF-A0A960XLW3-F1
#
_cell.length_a   1.000
_cell.length_b   1.000
_cell.length_c   1.000
_cell.angle_alpha   90.00
_cell.angle_beta   90.00
_cell.angle_gamma   90.00
#
_symmetry.space_group_name_H-M   'P 1'
#
loop_
_entity.id
_entity.type
_entity.pdbx_description
1 polymer ?
#
loop_
_entity_poly.entity_id
_entity_poly.type
_entity_poly.pdbx_seq_one_letter_code
_entity_poly.pdbx_strand_id
1 'polypeptide(L)' 'AEWSGTRSVSWDEATLQKFDAVIIATNHASVDYSQLAGWVGCIVDTRNAMNGVEPSKAKVWKA' A
#
# COMPACT_ATOMS: atom_id res chain seq x y z
N ALA A 1 -21.45 -4.03 9.59
CA ALA A 1 -22.27 -4.46 8.44
C ALA A 1 -21.97 -3.63 7.19
N GLU A 2 -21.76 -2.32 7.32
CA GLU A 2 -21.68 -1.35 6.21
C GLU A 2 -20.71 -1.69 5.07
N TRP A 3 -19.59 -2.38 5.35
CA TRP A 3 -18.57 -2.70 4.34
C TRP A 3 -18.49 -4.19 3.98
N SER A 4 -19.30 -5.03 4.62
CA SER A 4 -19.28 -6.48 4.39
C SER A 4 -19.75 -6.78 2.96
N GLY A 5 -18.92 -7.49 2.20
CA GLY A 5 -19.19 -7.80 0.79
C GLY A 5 -18.71 -6.74 -0.21
N THR A 6 -18.13 -5.62 0.25
CA THR A 6 -17.49 -4.64 -0.64
C THR A 6 -16.28 -5.28 -1.30
N ARG A 7 -16.22 -5.23 -2.64
CA ARG A 7 -15.09 -5.77 -3.38
C ARG A 7 -13.90 -4.83 -3.28
N SER A 8 -12.71 -5.40 -3.11
CA SER A 8 -11.46 -4.66 -3.24
C SER A 8 -11.28 -4.11 -4.65
N VAL A 9 -10.57 -3.00 -4.76
CA VAL A 9 -10.06 -2.50 -6.04
C VAL A 9 -9.05 -3.50 -6.63
N SER A 10 -8.78 -3.37 -7.93
CA SER A 10 -7.78 -4.20 -8.60
C SER A 10 -6.37 -3.85 -8.12
N TRP A 11 -5.50 -4.87 -8.01
CA TRP A 11 -4.09 -4.69 -7.67
C TRP A 11 -3.29 -4.43 -8.95
N ASP A 12 -3.31 -3.19 -9.41
CA ASP A 12 -2.56 -2.75 -10.58
C ASP A 12 -2.11 -1.29 -10.42
N GLU A 13 -1.02 -0.93 -11.11
CA GLU A 13 -0.41 0.40 -11.02
C GLU A 13 -1.38 1.52 -11.38
N ALA A 14 -2.15 1.36 -12.47
CA ALA A 14 -3.06 2.40 -12.95
C ALA A 14 -4.19 2.69 -11.96
N THR A 15 -4.65 1.68 -11.23
CA THR A 15 -5.63 1.83 -10.15
C THR A 15 -5.00 2.48 -8.92
N LEU A 16 -3.85 1.98 -8.47
CA LEU A 16 -3.22 2.44 -7.22
C LEU A 16 -2.63 3.85 -7.31
N GLN A 17 -2.22 4.30 -8.50
CA GLN A 17 -1.75 5.67 -8.74
C GLN A 17 -2.85 6.73 -8.60
N LYS A 18 -4.13 6.36 -8.58
CA LYS A 18 -5.26 7.30 -8.44
C LYS A 18 -5.47 7.80 -7.01
N PHE A 19 -4.80 7.18 -6.04
CA PHE A 19 -4.91 7.55 -4.63
C PHE A 19 -3.72 8.41 -4.20
N ASP A 20 -3.98 9.39 -3.34
CA ASP A 20 -2.94 10.30 -2.83
C ASP A 20 -2.01 9.59 -1.82
N ALA A 21 -2.54 8.62 -1.07
CA ALA A 21 -1.79 7.89 -0.05
C ALA A 21 -2.33 6.47 0.17
N VAL A 22 -1.44 5.58 0.61
CA VAL A 22 -1.77 4.21 1.03
C VAL A 22 -1.46 4.03 2.50
N ILE A 23 -2.38 3.43 3.25
CA ILE A 23 -2.19 3.08 4.66
C ILE A 23 -2.08 1.56 4.79
N ILE A 24 -0.97 1.08 5.34
CA ILE A 24 -0.79 -0.34 5.63
C ILE A 24 -1.43 -0.62 6.99
N ALA A 25 -2.68 -1.09 6.96
CA ALA A 25 -3.44 -1.43 8.16
C ALA A 25 -3.16 -2.85 8.67
N THR A 26 -2.65 -3.75 7.83
CA THR A 26 -2.25 -5.12 8.20
C THR A 26 -1.11 -5.56 7.30
N ASN A 27 -0.13 -6.29 7.85
CA ASN A 27 0.98 -6.84 7.08
C ASN A 27 0.62 -8.24 6.56
N HIS A 28 0.06 -8.30 5.35
CA HIS A 28 -0.28 -9.57 4.71
C HIS A 28 0.84 -10.05 3.77
N ALA A 29 1.15 -11.35 3.82
CA ALA A 29 2.18 -11.95 2.97
C ALA A 29 1.83 -11.97 1.47
N SER A 30 0.54 -11.80 1.12
CA SER A 30 0.06 -11.76 -0.26
C SER A 30 0.28 -10.40 -0.94
N VAL A 31 0.79 -9.39 -0.22
CA VAL A 31 1.00 -8.04 -0.75
C VAL A 31 2.46 -7.91 -1.19
N ASP A 32 2.65 -7.49 -2.45
CA ASP A 32 3.97 -7.10 -2.95
C ASP A 32 4.26 -5.64 -2.60
N TYR A 33 4.98 -5.44 -1.51
CA TYR A 33 5.34 -4.11 -1.02
C TYR A 33 6.36 -3.39 -1.91
N SER A 34 7.17 -4.12 -2.66
CA SER A 34 8.12 -3.54 -3.62
C SER A 34 7.38 -2.91 -4.79
N GLN A 35 6.38 -3.63 -5.35
CA GLN A 35 5.48 -3.08 -6.35
C GLN A 35 4.73 -1.85 -5.83
N LEU A 36 4.13 -1.97 -4.65
CA LEU A 36 3.40 -0.87 -4.02
C LEU A 36 4.27 0.39 -3.94
N ALA A 37 5.50 0.25 -3.46
CA ALA A 37 6.44 1.36 -3.29
C ALA A 37 6.98 1.95 -4.61
N GLY A 38 6.86 1.20 -5.71
CA GLY A 38 7.14 1.70 -7.05
C GLY A 38 5.97 2.46 -7.67
N TRP A 39 4.74 2.13 -7.29
CA TRP A 39 3.55 2.68 -7.95
C TRP A 39 3.03 3.95 -7.29
N VAL A 40 2.99 4.00 -5.95
CA VAL A 40 2.33 5.10 -5.22
C VAL A 40 3.32 6.15 -4.72
N GLY A 41 2.83 7.36 -4.43
CA GLY A 41 3.66 8.48 -3.99
C GLY A 41 3.87 8.56 -2.47
N CYS A 42 2.93 8.05 -1.66
CA CYS A 42 2.96 8.16 -0.21
C CYS A 42 2.44 6.88 0.46
N ILE A 43 3.21 6.33 1.39
CA ILE A 43 2.84 5.16 2.19
C ILE A 43 2.94 5.51 3.67
N VAL A 44 1.88 5.26 4.42
CA VAL A 44 1.86 5.28 5.88
C VAL A 44 1.90 3.84 6.39
N ASP A 45 3.03 3.44 6.92
CA ASP A 45 3.30 2.09 7.40
C ASP A 45 3.12 2.00 8.92
N THR A 46 1.95 1.53 9.35
CA THR A 46 1.58 1.32 10.76
C THR A 46 1.91 -0.08 11.28
N ARG A 47 2.55 -0.92 10.45
CA ARG A 47 2.77 -2.35 10.71
C ARG A 47 4.21 -2.78 10.54
N ASN A 48 5.10 -1.83 10.25
CA ASN A 48 6.47 -2.09 9.89
C ASN A 48 6.62 -3.03 8.67
N ALA A 49 5.65 -3.03 7.75
CA ALA A 49 5.64 -3.90 6.58
C ALA A 49 6.68 -3.50 5.52
N MET A 50 7.06 -2.22 5.48
CA MET A 50 8.08 -1.70 4.55
C MET A 50 9.51 -1.98 5.00
N ASN A 51 9.72 -2.74 6.09
CA ASN A 51 11.06 -3.03 6.58
C ASN A 51 11.86 -3.86 5.55
N GLY A 52 13.00 -3.34 5.11
CA GLY A 52 13.84 -3.99 4.09
C GLY A 52 13.33 -3.85 2.65
N VAL A 53 12.28 -3.04 2.43
CA VAL A 53 11.82 -2.67 1.09
C VAL A 53 12.42 -1.33 0.74
N GLU A 54 13.17 -1.26 -0.36
CA GLU A 54 13.74 -0.02 -0.89
C GLU A 54 12.72 0.67 -1.81
N PRO A 55 12.09 1.79 -1.39
CA PRO A 55 11.07 2.45 -2.18
C PRO A 55 11.70 3.24 -3.33
N SER A 56 11.22 3.04 -4.56
CA SER A 56 11.70 3.78 -5.73
C SER A 56 10.93 5.08 -5.99
N LYS A 57 9.65 5.14 -5.62
CA LYS A 57 8.78 6.32 -5.81
C LYS A 57 8.16 6.80 -4.50
N ALA A 58 7.74 5.87 -3.65
CA ALA A 58 6.96 6.21 -2.46
C ALA A 58 7.80 6.89 -1.38
N LYS A 59 7.26 7.97 -0.80
CA LYS A 59 7.70 8.43 0.53
C LYS A 59 7.05 7.56 1.60
N VAL A 60 7.85 6.91 2.44
CA VAL A 60 7.37 6.04 3.52
C VAL A 60 7.42 6.77 4.85
N TRP A 61 6.28 6.82 5.54
CA TRP A 61 6.13 7.33 6.90
C TRP A 61 5.86 6.17 7.85
N LYS A 62 6.56 6.13 8.98
CA LYS A 62 6.35 5.15 10.05
C LYS A 62 5.45 5.78 11.12
N ALA A 63 4.47 5.03 11.59
CA ALA A 63 3.51 5.46 12.63
C ALA A 63 3.22 4.32 13.60
#